data_AF-A0A9E0IGJ6-F1
#
_entry.id   AF-A0A9E0IGJ6-F1
#
_cell.length_a   1.000
_cell.length_b   1.000
_cell.length_c   1.000
_cell.angle_alpha   90.00
_cell.angle_beta   90.00
_cell.angle_gamma   90.00
#
_symmetry.space_group_name_H-M   'P 1'
#
loop_
_entity.id
_entity.type
_entity.pdbx_description
1 polymer ?
#
loop_
_entity_poly.entity_id
_entity_poly.type
_entity_poly.pdbx_seq_one_letter_code
_entity_poly.pdbx_strand_id
1 'polypeptide(L)'
;ENLNPISLPPARYMVVKPPAGLETRRIFSNPQLKRDSEPTIISGFAANPGGYGRNDLQELALQLCPEVGDAIRWLAGMGLSGRMTGSGSAVFAELPLEGEIVGVPDVYQGKVCNGLAAHPLLGWAA
;
A
#
# COMPACT_ATOMS: atom_id res chain seq x y z
N GLU A 1 13.52 7.48 -17.42
CA GLU A 1 12.97 6.25 -16.84
C GLU A 1 12.54 5.32 -17.97
N ASN A 2 12.64 4.01 -17.82
CA ASN A 2 12.14 3.03 -18.80
C ASN A 2 11.16 2.09 -18.08
N LEU A 3 9.86 2.35 -18.25
CA LEU A 3 8.77 1.63 -17.58
C LEU A 3 8.19 0.56 -18.51
N ASN A 4 8.00 -0.66 -17.99
CA ASN A 4 7.36 -1.75 -18.71
C ASN A 4 5.92 -1.95 -18.21
N PRO A 5 4.92 -1.97 -19.10
CA PRO A 5 3.55 -2.27 -18.69
C PRO A 5 3.44 -3.72 -18.22
N ILE A 6 2.59 -3.94 -17.21
CA ILE A 6 2.24 -5.26 -16.71
C ILE A 6 0.73 -5.37 -16.62
N SER A 7 0.21 -6.58 -16.86
CA SER A 7 -1.21 -6.89 -16.63
C SER A 7 -1.38 -7.37 -15.19
N LEU A 8 -2.29 -6.75 -14.45
CA LEU A 8 -2.67 -7.15 -13.10
C LEU A 8 -4.11 -7.68 -13.11
N PRO A 9 -4.45 -8.67 -12.27
CA PRO A 9 -5.84 -9.09 -12.11
C PRO A 9 -6.67 -7.94 -11.51
N PRO A 10 -8.00 -7.92 -11.75
CA PRO A 10 -8.90 -7.06 -11.01
C PRO A 10 -8.77 -7.31 -9.51
N ALA A 11 -8.74 -6.24 -8.73
CA ALA A 11 -8.60 -6.32 -7.29
C ALA A 11 -9.40 -5.21 -6.61
N ARG A 12 -9.78 -5.46 -5.36
CA ARG A 12 -10.51 -4.52 -4.50
C ARG A 12 -9.69 -4.32 -3.24
N TYR A 13 -9.60 -3.09 -2.75
CA TYR A 13 -8.74 -2.75 -1.62
C TYR A 13 -9.49 -1.93 -0.59
N MET A 14 -9.27 -2.22 0.69
CA MET A 14 -9.50 -1.26 1.77
C MET A 14 -8.25 -0.39 1.86
N VAL A 15 -8.40 0.93 1.71
CA VAL A 15 -7.33 1.91 1.89
C VAL A 15 -7.68 2.80 3.07
N VAL A 16 -6.82 2.83 4.07
CA VAL A 16 -6.99 3.65 5.28
C VAL A 16 -5.78 4.53 5.52
N LYS A 17 -6.01 5.74 6.00
CA LYS A 17 -4.98 6.72 6.30
C LYS A 17 -5.16 7.25 7.73
N PRO A 18 -4.16 7.10 8.60
CA PRO A 18 -4.15 7.73 9.91
C PRO A 18 -3.90 9.24 9.80
N PRO A 19 -4.39 10.04 10.78
CA PRO A 19 -4.41 11.50 10.70
C PRO A 19 -3.01 12.13 10.80
N ALA A 20 -2.08 11.50 11.53
CA ALA A 20 -0.74 12.02 11.80
C ALA A 20 0.10 12.27 10.52
N GLY A 21 -0.18 11.54 9.43
CA GLY A 21 0.60 11.64 8.20
C GLY A 21 2.06 11.18 8.37
N LEU A 22 2.82 11.17 7.26
CA LEU A 22 4.26 10.94 7.31
C LEU A 22 4.95 11.67 6.16
N GLU A 23 5.97 12.46 6.46
CA GLU A 23 6.71 13.18 5.43
C GLU A 23 7.67 12.24 4.70
N THR A 24 7.55 12.16 3.38
CA THR A 24 8.46 11.39 2.51
C THR A 24 9.92 11.72 2.79
N ARG A 25 10.25 13.00 2.98
CA ARG A 25 11.62 13.44 3.30
C ARG A 25 12.15 12.79 4.57
N ARG A 26 11.36 12.74 5.65
CA ARG A 26 11.77 12.17 6.94
C ARG A 26 12.11 10.69 6.84
N ILE A 27 11.41 9.94 5.97
CA ILE A 27 11.73 8.54 5.68
C ILE A 27 13.05 8.43 4.92
N PHE A 28 13.16 9.09 3.77
CA PHE A 28 14.32 8.93 2.90
C PHE A 28 15.61 9.54 3.44
N SER A 29 15.54 10.55 4.30
CA SER A 29 16.71 11.14 4.96
C SER A 29 17.14 10.39 6.23
N ASN A 30 16.37 9.40 6.69
CA ASN A 30 16.69 8.70 7.93
C ASN A 30 17.89 7.74 7.70
N PRO A 31 18.92 7.78 8.56
CA PRO A 31 20.08 6.89 8.45
C PRO A 31 19.73 5.42 8.69
N GLN A 32 18.66 5.12 9.44
CA GLN A 32 18.20 3.76 9.72
C GLN A 32 17.35 3.16 8.61
N LEU A 33 17.05 3.92 7.54
CA LEU A 33 16.31 3.38 6.42
C LEU A 33 17.12 2.27 5.73
N LYS A 34 16.51 1.08 5.60
CA LYS A 34 17.07 -0.05 4.86
C LYS A 34 17.21 0.30 3.38
N ARG A 35 18.41 0.10 2.82
CA ARG A 35 18.77 0.46 1.43
C ARG A 35 19.52 -0.64 0.67
N ASP A 36 19.66 -1.81 1.29
CA ASP A 36 20.46 -2.95 0.84
C ASP A 36 19.58 -4.16 0.45
N SER A 37 18.34 -3.92 0.05
CA SER A 37 17.47 -4.98 -0.46
C SER A 37 17.95 -5.46 -1.82
N GLU A 38 18.13 -6.78 -1.94
CA GLU A 38 18.53 -7.43 -3.19
C GLU A 38 17.58 -7.07 -4.35
N PRO A 39 18.11 -6.69 -5.52
CA PRO A 39 17.29 -6.45 -6.70
C PRO A 39 16.48 -7.69 -7.08
N THR A 40 15.21 -7.47 -7.43
CA THR A 40 14.32 -8.52 -7.94
C THR A 40 14.14 -8.39 -9.44
N ILE A 41 14.11 -9.53 -10.14
CA ILE A 41 13.74 -9.59 -11.56
C ILE A 41 12.22 -9.58 -11.74
N ILE A 42 11.74 -8.95 -12.81
CA ILE A 42 10.31 -8.74 -13.11
C ILE A 42 9.51 -10.06 -13.07
N SER A 43 10.10 -11.18 -13.48
CA SER A 43 9.44 -12.50 -13.44
C SER A 43 9.08 -12.96 -12.02
N GLY A 44 9.91 -12.63 -11.02
CA GLY A 44 9.63 -12.93 -9.62
C GLY A 44 8.43 -12.13 -9.08
N PHE A 45 8.33 -10.86 -9.47
CA PHE A 45 7.20 -9.99 -9.12
C PHE A 45 5.90 -10.45 -9.80
N ALA A 46 5.95 -10.75 -11.10
CA ALA A 46 4.79 -11.15 -11.89
C ALA A 46 4.20 -12.52 -11.47
N ALA A 47 4.97 -13.37 -10.79
CA ALA A 47 4.50 -14.66 -10.29
C ALA A 47 3.54 -14.55 -9.09
N ASN A 48 3.52 -13.41 -8.38
CA ASN A 48 2.60 -13.16 -7.27
C ASN A 48 2.13 -11.69 -7.25
N PRO A 49 1.30 -11.28 -8.22
CA PRO A 49 0.83 -9.90 -8.38
C PRO A 49 -0.19 -9.57 -7.28
N GLY A 50 0.30 -9.23 -6.09
CA GLY A 50 -0.49 -8.91 -4.90
C GLY A 50 0.17 -9.37 -3.61
N GLY A 51 0.87 -10.50 -3.63
CA GLY A 51 1.58 -11.05 -2.47
C GLY A 51 3.09 -10.80 -2.47
N TYR A 52 3.69 -10.49 -3.61
CA TYR A 52 5.15 -10.40 -3.74
C TYR A 52 5.76 -9.23 -2.95
N GLY A 53 6.90 -9.52 -2.30
CA GLY A 53 7.75 -8.51 -1.68
C GLY A 53 7.19 -7.88 -0.42
N ARG A 54 7.85 -6.81 0.00
CA ARG A 54 7.50 -5.99 1.17
C ARG A 54 7.77 -4.53 0.85
N ASN A 55 7.20 -3.63 1.64
CA ASN A 55 7.57 -2.24 1.62
C ASN A 55 8.73 -2.01 2.60
N ASP A 56 9.96 -1.84 2.08
CA ASP A 56 11.16 -1.61 2.92
C ASP A 56 11.08 -0.34 3.76
N LEU A 57 10.23 0.62 3.39
CA LEU A 57 10.02 1.85 4.16
C LEU A 57 9.15 1.59 5.40
N GLN A 58 8.39 0.49 5.44
CA GLN A 58 7.37 0.24 6.45
C GLN A 58 7.96 0.08 7.85
N GLU A 59 9.05 -0.66 8.02
CA GLU A 59 9.66 -0.88 9.34
C GLU A 59 10.07 0.44 9.99
N LEU A 60 10.69 1.34 9.21
CA LEU A 60 11.03 2.67 9.68
C LEU A 60 9.78 3.54 9.91
N ALA A 61 8.79 3.46 9.01
CA ALA A 61 7.56 4.22 9.16
C ALA A 61 6.79 3.85 10.44
N LEU A 62 6.81 2.58 10.85
CA LEU A 62 6.22 2.11 12.11
C LEU A 62 6.88 2.76 13.34
N GLN A 63 8.17 3.07 13.27
CA GLN A 63 8.89 3.76 14.35
C GLN A 63 8.59 5.26 14.36
N LEU A 64 8.44 5.88 13.19
CA LEU A 64 8.22 7.32 13.05
C LEU A 64 6.74 7.74 13.16
N CYS A 65 5.81 6.81 12.92
CA CYS A 65 4.36 7.01 12.91
C CYS A 65 3.66 5.71 13.39
N PRO A 66 3.56 5.48 14.71
CA PRO A 66 2.97 4.26 15.29
C PRO A 66 1.54 3.96 14.81
N GLU A 67 0.79 4.98 14.39
CA GLU A 67 -0.57 4.87 13.87
C GLU A 67 -0.64 4.10 12.55
N VAL A 68 0.47 4.03 11.78
CA VAL A 68 0.58 3.09 10.65
C VAL A 68 0.46 1.66 11.16
N GLY A 69 1.07 1.34 12.30
CA GLY A 69 1.01 0.04 12.95
C GLY A 69 -0.38 -0.25 13.53
N ASP A 70 -1.05 0.76 14.10
CA ASP A 70 -2.44 0.62 14.55
C ASP A 70 -3.37 0.29 13.37
N ALA A 71 -3.23 0.98 12.25
CA ALA A 71 -4.02 0.72 11.05
C ALA A 71 -3.77 -0.69 10.49
N ILE A 72 -2.51 -1.17 10.47
CA ILE A 72 -2.18 -2.55 10.07
C ILE A 72 -2.80 -3.56 11.03
N ARG A 73 -2.73 -3.33 12.35
CA ARG A 73 -3.35 -4.22 13.35
C ARG A 73 -4.87 -4.25 13.23
N TRP A 74 -5.49 -3.10 12.95
CA TRP A 74 -6.93 -3.02 12.72
C TRP A 74 -7.34 -3.84 11.49
N LEU A 75 -6.60 -3.75 10.38
CA LEU A 75 -6.82 -4.62 9.20
C LEU A 75 -6.65 -6.11 9.55
N ALA A 76 -5.62 -6.45 10.33
CA ALA A 76 -5.37 -7.82 10.77
C ALA A 76 -6.52 -8.37 11.66
N GLY A 77 -7.14 -7.52 12.48
CA GLY A 77 -8.33 -7.87 13.26
C GLY A 77 -9.54 -8.27 12.41
N MET A 78 -9.58 -7.86 11.14
CA MET A 78 -10.58 -8.30 10.15
C MET A 78 -10.14 -9.52 9.34
N GLY A 79 -9.00 -10.13 9.67
CA GLY A 79 -8.41 -11.24 8.91
C GLY A 79 -7.72 -10.80 7.62
N LEU A 80 -7.45 -9.50 7.43
CA LEU A 80 -6.82 -8.97 6.23
C LEU A 80 -5.31 -8.77 6.43
N SER A 81 -4.54 -8.97 5.36
CA SER A 81 -3.09 -8.72 5.36
C SER A 81 -2.79 -7.28 4.92
N GLY A 82 -2.71 -6.37 5.89
CA GLY A 82 -2.44 -4.95 5.67
C GLY A 82 -0.97 -4.62 5.43
N ARG A 83 -0.70 -3.74 4.46
CA ARG A 83 0.64 -3.20 4.15
C ARG A 83 0.59 -1.69 3.89
N MET A 84 1.66 -0.98 4.21
CA MET A 84 1.81 0.44 3.92
C MET A 84 2.06 0.65 2.42
N THR A 85 1.45 1.69 1.84
CA THR A 85 1.73 2.12 0.45
C THR A 85 2.65 3.34 0.40
N GLY A 86 3.57 3.36 -0.57
CA GLY A 86 4.58 4.41 -0.72
C GLY A 86 5.43 4.60 0.53
N SER A 87 5.76 5.85 0.89
CA SER A 87 6.42 6.21 2.15
C SER A 87 5.45 6.38 3.33
N GLY A 88 4.20 5.94 3.20
CA GLY A 88 3.16 6.13 4.19
C GLY A 88 2.53 7.54 4.18
N SER A 89 1.58 7.81 5.07
CA SER A 89 1.11 6.95 6.17
C SER A 89 -0.03 5.99 5.81
N ALA A 90 -0.51 6.01 4.56
CA ALA A 90 -1.63 5.15 4.16
C ALA A 90 -1.26 3.66 4.18
N VAL A 91 -2.22 2.84 4.59
CA VAL A 91 -2.15 1.38 4.65
C VAL A 91 -3.29 0.83 3.81
N PHE A 92 -3.05 -0.27 3.12
CA PHE A 92 -4.06 -0.96 2.33
C PHE A 92 -4.04 -2.45 2.60
N ALA A 93 -5.18 -3.10 2.40
CA ALA A 93 -5.28 -4.55 2.29
C ALA A 93 -6.19 -4.91 1.13
N GLU A 94 -5.89 -6.02 0.46
CA GLU A 94 -6.77 -6.60 -0.55
C GLU A 94 -8.02 -7.18 0.13
N LEU A 95 -9.17 -6.91 -0.48
CA LEU A 95 -10.47 -7.43 -0.08
C LEU A 95 -10.92 -8.50 -1.08
N PRO A 96 -11.79 -9.43 -0.67
CA PRO A 96 -12.57 -10.22 -1.61
C PRO A 96 -13.27 -9.30 -2.63
N LEU A 97 -13.33 -9.74 -3.89
CA LEU A 97 -13.96 -8.98 -4.98
C LEU A 97 -15.43 -8.64 -4.69
N GLU A 98 -16.10 -9.51 -3.95
CA GLU A 98 -17.48 -9.36 -3.51
C GLU A 98 -17.54 -9.43 -1.97
N GLY A 99 -18.49 -8.72 -1.38
CA GLY A 99 -18.69 -8.72 0.07
C GLY A 99 -18.94 -7.32 0.63
N GLU A 100 -19.48 -7.30 1.85
CA GLU A 100 -19.89 -6.07 2.53
C GLU A 100 -18.71 -5.13 2.78
N ILE A 101 -19.00 -3.84 2.72
CA ILE A 101 -18.06 -2.80 3.10
C ILE A 101 -18.08 -2.72 4.62
N VAL A 102 -16.96 -3.09 5.25
CA VAL A 102 -16.78 -2.91 6.68
C VAL A 102 -16.58 -1.42 6.97
N GLY A 103 -17.27 -0.92 8.00
CA GLY A 103 -17.09 0.44 8.49
C GLY A 103 -15.65 0.69 8.92
N VAL A 104 -15.14 1.87 8.62
CA VAL A 104 -13.80 2.30 9.04
C VAL A 104 -13.95 3.13 10.32
N PRO A 105 -13.12 2.90 11.36
CA PRO A 105 -13.11 3.74 12.55
C PRO A 105 -12.96 5.23 12.22
N ASP A 106 -13.71 6.10 12.89
CA ASP A 106 -13.75 7.55 12.63
C ASP A 106 -12.39 8.25 12.74
N VAL A 107 -11.46 7.64 13.48
CA VAL A 107 -10.06 8.08 13.60
C VAL A 107 -9.32 8.01 12.25
N TYR A 108 -9.74 7.16 11.32
CA TYR A 108 -9.10 7.00 10.03
C TYR A 108 -9.90 7.63 8.90
N GLN A 109 -9.20 8.12 7.88
CA GLN A 109 -9.81 8.34 6.57
C GLN A 109 -9.75 7.02 5.80
N GLY A 110 -10.89 6.42 5.51
CA GLY A 110 -10.97 5.12 4.86
C GLY A 110 -11.84 5.10 3.60
N LYS A 111 -11.41 4.35 2.58
CA LYS A 111 -12.18 4.11 1.36
C LYS A 111 -11.95 2.69 0.85
N VAL A 112 -13.00 2.12 0.25
CA VAL A 112 -12.87 0.94 -0.59
C VAL A 112 -12.63 1.38 -2.03
N CYS A 113 -11.58 0.86 -2.65
CA CYS A 113 -11.13 1.23 -3.98
C CYS A 113 -10.98 -0.01 -4.87
N ASN A 114 -11.30 0.13 -6.15
CA ASN A 114 -11.04 -0.91 -7.15
C ASN A 114 -9.73 -0.60 -7.89
N GLY A 115 -8.92 -1.62 -8.15
CA GLY A 115 -7.81 -1.54 -9.09
C GLY A 115 -8.34 -1.33 -10.50
N LEU A 116 -7.69 -0.45 -11.27
CA LEU A 116 -8.08 -0.12 -12.64
C LEU A 116 -7.05 -0.67 -13.62
N ALA A 117 -7.52 -1.29 -14.70
CA ALA A 117 -6.66 -1.78 -15.77
C ALA A 117 -5.96 -0.65 -16.56
N ALA A 118 -6.52 0.56 -16.49
CA ALA A 118 -5.99 1.76 -17.10
C ALA A 118 -6.15 2.95 -16.17
N HIS A 119 -5.25 3.93 -16.29
CA HIS A 119 -5.36 5.18 -15.56
C HIS A 119 -6.66 5.91 -15.94
N PRO A 120 -7.43 6.51 -15.00
CA PRO A 120 -8.68 7.22 -15.31
C PRO A 120 -8.54 8.36 -16.32
N LEU A 121 -7.34 8.92 -16.46
CA LEU A 121 -7.00 9.98 -17.42
C LEU A 121 -6.40 9.45 -18.73
N LEU A 122 -6.41 8.13 -18.97
CA LEU A 122 -5.94 7.58 -20.24
C LEU A 122 -6.79 8.15 -21.39
N GLY A 123 -6.14 8.79 -22.36
CA GLY A 123 -6.81 9.45 -23.48
C GLY A 123 -7.34 10.86 -23.18
N TRP A 124 -7.05 11.45 -22.01
CA TRP A 124 -7.58 12.77 -21.65
C TRP A 124 -6.97 13.94 -22.43
N ALA A 125 -5.71 13.82 -22.85
CA ALA A 125 -5.01 14.84 -23.65
C ALA A 125 -4.66 14.33 -25.06
N ALA A 126 -5.60 13.61 -25.68
CA ALA A 126 -5.48 13.13 -27.06
C ALA A 126 -5.81 14.23 -28.08
#